data_AF-A0A7C7JQP6-F1
#
_entry.id   AF-A0A7C7JQP6-F1
#
_cell.length_a   1.000
_cell.length_b   1.000
_cell.length_c   1.000
_cell.angle_alpha   90.00
_cell.angle_beta   90.00
_cell.angle_gamma   90.00
#
_symmetry.space_group_name_H-M   'P 1'
#
loop_
_entity.id
_entity.type
_entity.pdbx_description
1 polymer ?
#
loop_
_entity_poly.entity_id
_entity_poly.type
_entity_poly.pdbx_seq_one_letter_code
_entity_poly.pdbx_strand_id
1 'polypeptide(L)'
;GVTVEDCARISRVLEPWLDSHESLPERYVLEVSSPGVDRPLTRPKDFHRFRGEQIELHGHEVLAGRDRKLQGELLGLDESGIEVAAVRLRLLDGDEIMIPKSEIRKAHLVFTWK
;
A
#
# COMPACT_ATOMS: atom_id res chain seq x y z
N GLY A 1 -7.07 6.50 10.03
CA GLY A 1 -8.09 6.67 8.97
C GLY A 1 -8.33 8.15 8.81
N VAL A 2 -8.71 8.57 7.61
CA VAL A 2 -9.10 9.95 7.29
C VAL A 2 -10.62 9.97 7.20
N THR A 3 -11.30 10.95 7.80
CA THR A 3 -12.76 11.05 7.71
C THR A 3 -13.19 11.82 6.47
N VAL A 4 -14.48 11.77 6.15
CA VAL A 4 -15.07 12.59 5.09
C VAL A 4 -14.94 14.08 5.45
N GLU A 5 -15.08 14.42 6.73
CA GLU A 5 -14.90 15.78 7.24
C GLU A 5 -13.47 16.29 7.03
N ASP A 6 -12.46 15.43 7.20
CA ASP A 6 -11.07 15.80 6.96
C ASP A 6 -10.83 16.14 5.47
N CYS A 7 -11.36 15.33 4.54
CA CYS A 7 -11.30 15.62 3.10
C CYS A 7 -12.04 16.92 2.74
N ALA A 8 -13.24 17.13 3.31
CA ALA A 8 -14.04 18.33 3.07
C ALA A 8 -13.34 19.60 3.61
N ARG A 9 -12.67 19.50 4.76
CA ARG A 9 -11.88 20.61 5.32
C ARG A 9 -10.71 20.97 4.42
N ILE A 10 -9.97 19.98 3.91
CA ILE A 10 -8.85 20.20 2.99
C ILE A 10 -9.34 20.86 1.70
N SER A 11 -10.44 20.39 1.11
CA SER A 11 -11.03 20.99 -0.11
C SER A 11 -11.26 22.49 0.08
N ARG A 12 -11.97 22.87 1.15
CA ARG A 12 -12.30 24.28 1.44
C ARG A 12 -11.09 25.16 1.71
N VAL A 13 -10.00 24.60 2.24
CA VAL A 13 -8.76 25.34 2.49
C VAL A 13 -7.98 25.55 1.20
N LEU A 14 -8.03 24.60 0.27
CA LEU A 14 -7.32 24.69 -1.01
C LEU A 14 -8.04 25.56 -2.03
N GLU A 15 -9.38 25.63 -1.99
CA GLU A 15 -10.22 26.42 -2.92
C GLU A 15 -9.72 27.86 -3.13
N PRO A 16 -9.50 28.70 -2.09
CA PRO A 16 -9.06 30.08 -2.31
C PRO A 16 -7.66 30.18 -2.93
N TRP A 17 -6.77 29.22 -2.61
CA TRP A 17 -5.43 29.19 -3.17
C TRP A 17 -5.47 28.82 -4.65
N LEU A 18 -6.29 27.83 -5.02
CA LEU A 18 -6.51 27.43 -6.41
C LEU A 18 -7.17 28.56 -7.22
N ASP A 19 -8.20 29.21 -6.67
CA ASP A 19 -8.89 30.32 -7.35
C ASP A 19 -7.99 31.54 -7.61
N SER A 20 -6.95 31.73 -6.79
CA SER A 20 -5.96 32.81 -6.96
C SER A 20 -4.87 32.49 -7.99
N HIS A 21 -4.83 31.26 -8.51
CA HIS A 21 -3.75 30.78 -9.36
C HIS A 21 -4.08 30.99 -10.84
N GLU A 22 -3.49 32.02 -11.45
CA GLU A 22 -3.76 32.42 -12.85
C GLU A 22 -3.42 31.34 -13.90
N SER A 23 -2.65 30.31 -13.53
CA SER A 23 -2.27 29.21 -14.42
C SER A 23 -3.31 28.08 -14.50
N LEU A 24 -4.36 28.14 -13.67
CA LEU A 24 -5.48 27.19 -13.73
C LEU A 24 -6.56 27.67 -14.70
N PRO A 25 -7.25 26.75 -15.39
CA PRO A 25 -8.38 27.10 -16.24
C PRO A 25 -9.54 27.66 -15.40
N GLU A 26 -10.33 28.57 -15.99
CA GLU A 26 -11.52 29.18 -15.36
C GLU A 26 -12.53 28.14 -14.82
N ARG A 27 -12.48 26.90 -15.34
CA ARG A 27 -13.28 25.77 -14.85
C ARG A 27 -12.38 24.58 -14.56
N TYR A 28 -12.36 24.15 -13.31
CA TYR A 28 -11.68 22.95 -12.86
C TYR A 28 -12.57 22.13 -11.93
N VAL A 29 -12.19 20.87 -11.70
CA VAL A 29 -12.81 19.99 -10.69
C VAL A 29 -11.72 19.62 -9.69
N LEU A 30 -11.93 19.96 -8.42
CA LEU A 30 -11.08 19.52 -7.31
C LEU A 30 -11.66 18.24 -6.72
N GLU A 31 -10.88 17.15 -6.74
CA GLU A 31 -11.21 15.92 -6.03
C GLU A 31 -10.19 15.68 -4.92
N VAL A 32 -10.68 15.62 -3.67
CA VAL A 32 -9.87 15.28 -2.49
C VAL A 32 -10.34 13.94 -1.96
N SER A 33 -9.49 12.93 -2.10
CA SER A 33 -9.74 11.59 -1.59
C SER A 33 -8.61 11.15 -0.66
N SER A 34 -8.94 10.32 0.32
CA SER A 34 -7.92 9.60 1.07
C SER A 34 -7.62 8.28 0.36
N PRO A 35 -6.35 7.83 0.34
CA PRO A 35 -6.06 6.45 -0.04
C PRO A 35 -6.76 5.61 1.03
N GLY A 36 -7.83 4.90 0.65
CA GLY A 36 -8.72 4.24 1.58
C GLY A 36 -8.03 3.15 2.43
N VAL A 37 -8.81 2.26 3.03
CA VAL A 37 -8.22 1.05 3.62
C VAL A 37 -7.69 0.20 2.48
N ASP A 38 -6.37 0.27 2.27
CA ASP A 38 -5.63 -0.52 1.31
C ASP A 38 -6.08 -1.98 1.33
N ARG A 39 -6.30 -2.54 0.12
CA ARG A 39 -6.93 -3.84 -0.05
C ARG A 39 -6.12 -4.92 0.68
N PRO A 40 -6.69 -5.57 1.72
CA PRO A 40 -5.94 -6.55 2.49
C PRO A 40 -5.71 -7.83 1.68
N LEU A 41 -4.50 -8.35 1.75
CA LEU A 41 -4.11 -9.64 1.17
C LEU A 41 -4.25 -10.70 2.25
N THR A 42 -5.27 -11.54 2.15
CA THR A 42 -5.58 -12.53 3.21
C THR A 42 -5.48 -13.96 2.70
N ARG A 43 -6.05 -14.21 1.51
CA ARG A 43 -6.11 -15.54 0.90
C ARG A 43 -4.87 -15.79 0.05
N PRO A 44 -4.37 -17.02 -0.04
CA PRO A 44 -3.27 -17.37 -0.96
C PRO A 44 -3.49 -16.89 -2.40
N LYS A 45 -4.73 -17.03 -2.89
CA LYS A 45 -5.15 -16.54 -4.22
C LYS A 45 -4.94 -15.04 -4.44
N ASP A 46 -5.02 -14.24 -3.38
CA ASP A 46 -4.79 -12.79 -3.47
C ASP A 46 -3.32 -12.52 -3.80
N PHE A 47 -2.40 -13.24 -3.16
CA PHE A 47 -0.96 -13.08 -3.41
C PHE A 47 -0.56 -13.47 -4.84
N HIS A 48 -1.21 -14.46 -5.43
CA HIS A 48 -1.01 -14.79 -6.83
C HIS A 48 -1.63 -13.76 -7.77
N ARG A 49 -2.83 -13.25 -7.44
CA ARG A 49 -3.56 -12.29 -8.26
C ARG A 49 -2.83 -10.95 -8.37
N PHE A 50 -2.20 -10.50 -7.29
CA PHE A 50 -1.55 -9.19 -7.20
C PHE A 50 -0.02 -9.28 -7.32
N ARG A 51 0.49 -10.35 -7.94
CA ARG A 51 1.90 -10.46 -8.28
C ARG A 51 2.32 -9.31 -9.20
N GLY A 52 3.44 -8.67 -8.88
CA GLY A 52 3.96 -7.48 -9.57
C GLY A 52 3.46 -6.15 -9.00
N GLU A 53 2.50 -6.17 -8.08
CA GLU A 53 2.01 -4.96 -7.42
C GLU A 53 2.84 -4.61 -6.17
N GLN A 54 2.84 -3.34 -5.79
CA GLN A 54 3.44 -2.88 -4.54
C GLN A 54 2.55 -3.27 -3.36
N ILE A 55 3.14 -3.88 -2.34
CA ILE A 55 2.46 -4.29 -1.12
C ILE A 55 3.23 -3.83 0.11
N GLU A 56 2.51 -3.67 1.22
CA GLU A 56 3.06 -3.41 2.54
C GLU A 56 2.70 -4.55 3.49
N LEU A 57 3.73 -5.11 4.11
CA LEU A 57 3.68 -6.19 5.10
C LEU A 57 3.99 -5.64 6.48
N HIS A 58 3.18 -5.98 7.48
CA HIS A 58 3.42 -5.68 8.88
C HIS A 58 3.65 -6.98 9.62
N GLY A 59 4.78 -7.10 10.29
CA GLY A 59 5.15 -8.25 11.08
C GLY A 59 4.58 -8.22 12.49
N HIS A 60 4.50 -9.41 13.08
CA HIS A 60 4.40 -9.54 14.54
C HIS A 60 5.63 -8.94 15.21
N GLU A 61 6.81 -9.26 14.66
CA GLU A 61 8.13 -8.75 15.04
C GLU A 61 8.84 -8.12 13.83
N VAL A 62 10.16 -7.92 13.94
CA VAL A 62 11.00 -7.43 12.84
C VAL A 62 11.06 -8.48 11.75
N LEU A 63 10.60 -8.13 10.55
CA LEU A 63 10.62 -9.01 9.40
C LEU A 63 12.00 -8.99 8.74
N ALA A 64 12.52 -10.18 8.43
CA ALA A 64 13.82 -10.36 7.76
C ALA A 64 14.99 -9.58 8.43
N GLY A 65 14.92 -9.34 9.75
CA GLY A 65 15.95 -8.61 10.50
C GLY A 65 16.08 -7.11 10.16
N ARG A 66 15.15 -6.54 9.38
CA ARG A 66 15.22 -5.14 8.93
C ARG A 66 14.29 -4.23 9.70
N ASP A 67 12.98 -4.39 9.48
CA ASP A 67 11.96 -3.57 10.10
C ASP A 67 10.68 -4.39 10.29
N ARG A 68 9.84 -3.93 11.22
CA ARG A 68 8.50 -4.49 11.48
C ARG A 68 7.52 -4.19 10.35
N LYS A 69 7.80 -3.19 9.52
CA LYS A 69 7.03 -2.87 8.32
C LYS A 69 7.95 -2.95 7.11
N LEU A 70 7.54 -3.69 6.09
CA LEU A 70 8.29 -3.81 4.85
C LEU A 70 7.37 -3.54 3.67
N GLN A 71 7.90 -2.80 2.71
CA GLN A 71 7.20 -2.42 1.50
C GLN A 71 8.01 -2.85 0.29
N GLY A 72 7.35 -3.38 -0.73
CA GLY A 72 8.02 -3.85 -1.93
C GLY A 72 7.09 -4.48 -2.95
N GLU A 73 7.67 -4.91 -4.07
CA GLU A 73 6.96 -5.59 -5.14
C GLU A 73 6.67 -7.04 -4.74
N LEU A 74 5.42 -7.45 -4.82
CA LEU A 74 5.01 -8.82 -4.53
C LEU A 74 5.42 -9.76 -5.67
N LEU A 75 6.36 -10.66 -5.42
CA LEU A 75 6.79 -11.65 -6.41
C LEU A 75 5.92 -12.91 -6.42
N GLY A 76 5.14 -13.13 -5.36
CA GLY A 76 4.18 -14.22 -5.24
C GLY A 76 4.22 -14.89 -3.87
N LEU A 77 3.50 -16.00 -3.76
CA LEU A 77 3.48 -16.86 -2.59
C LEU A 77 4.12 -18.21 -2.95
N ASP A 78 5.04 -18.68 -2.13
CA ASP A 78 5.59 -20.03 -2.20
C ASP A 78 4.84 -20.93 -1.21
N GLU A 79 4.12 -21.93 -1.74
CA GLU A 79 3.37 -22.93 -0.97
C GLU A 79 4.08 -24.29 -0.95
N SER A 80 5.32 -24.37 -1.47
CA SER A 80 6.06 -25.64 -1.66
C SER A 80 6.71 -26.17 -0.37
N GLY A 81 6.79 -25.35 0.67
CA GLY A 81 7.34 -25.70 1.98
C GLY A 81 6.31 -26.38 2.88
N ILE A 82 6.70 -27.50 3.48
CA ILE A 82 5.82 -28.52 4.11
C ILE A 82 5.02 -28.01 5.33
N GLU A 83 5.22 -26.78 5.84
CA GLU A 83 4.50 -26.32 7.05
C GLU A 83 3.93 -24.89 6.99
N VAL A 84 4.51 -23.93 6.25
CA VAL A 84 4.00 -22.54 6.18
C VAL A 84 4.31 -21.92 4.82
N ALA A 85 3.30 -21.31 4.17
CA ALA A 85 3.51 -20.55 2.94
C ALA A 85 4.37 -19.30 3.18
N ALA A 86 5.28 -18.97 2.26
CA ALA A 86 6.17 -17.81 2.37
C ALA A 86 5.86 -16.77 1.28
N VAL A 87 5.76 -15.50 1.68
CA VAL A 87 5.56 -14.38 0.76
C VAL A 87 6.92 -13.93 0.23
N ARG A 88 7.07 -13.88 -1.09
CA ARG A 88 8.27 -13.35 -1.75
C ARG A 88 8.06 -11.87 -2.05
N LEU A 89 8.95 -11.03 -1.51
CA LEU A 89 8.91 -9.58 -1.68
C LEU A 89 10.24 -9.10 -2.26
N ARG A 90 10.18 -8.23 -3.28
CA ARG A 90 11.36 -7.48 -3.75
C ARG A 90 11.31 -6.07 -3.17
N LEU A 91 12.32 -5.75 -2.38
CA LEU A 91 12.47 -4.42 -1.77
C LEU A 91 12.96 -3.39 -2.79
N LEU A 92 12.85 -2.11 -2.43
CA LEU A 92 13.27 -0.97 -3.28
C LEU A 92 14.78 -0.94 -3.59
N ASP A 93 15.59 -1.55 -2.72
CA ASP A 93 17.04 -1.72 -2.92
C ASP A 93 17.38 -2.89 -3.87
N GLY A 94 16.37 -3.62 -4.36
CA GLY A 94 16.52 -4.76 -5.25
C GLY A 94 16.65 -6.10 -4.54
N ASP A 95 16.71 -6.13 -3.21
CA ASP A 95 16.84 -7.37 -2.46
C ASP A 95 15.53 -8.17 -2.49
N GLU A 96 15.64 -9.46 -2.82
CA GLU A 96 14.53 -10.40 -2.72
C GLU A 96 14.56 -11.11 -1.37
N ILE A 97 13.48 -10.97 -0.62
CA ILE A 97 13.32 -11.61 0.68
C ILE A 97 12.11 -12.55 0.67
N MET A 98 12.19 -13.58 1.50
CA MET A 98 11.09 -14.51 1.74
C MET A 98 10.66 -14.39 3.20
N ILE A 99 9.38 -14.10 3.41
CA ILE A 99 8.82 -13.91 4.75
C ILE A 99 7.76 -14.98 4.99
N PRO A 100 7.92 -15.84 6.00
CA PRO A 100 6.91 -16.81 6.37
C PRO A 100 5.58 -16.12 6.70
N LYS A 101 4.47 -16.65 6.20
CA LYS A 101 3.14 -16.07 6.46
C LYS A 101 2.79 -16.03 7.94
N SER A 102 3.36 -16.90 8.76
CA SER A 102 3.24 -16.90 10.22
C SER A 102 3.81 -15.63 10.89
N GLU A 103 4.82 -15.01 10.30
CA GLU A 103 5.42 -13.77 10.83
C GLU A 103 4.62 -12.53 10.43
N ILE A 104 3.77 -12.64 9.40
CA ILE A 104 3.00 -11.54 8.84
C ILE A 104 1.69 -11.35 9.61
N ARG A 105 1.59 -10.24 10.33
CA ARG A 105 0.37 -9.82 11.02
C ARG A 105 -0.67 -9.23 10.07
N LYS A 106 -0.23 -8.42 9.10
CA LYS A 106 -1.10 -7.74 8.15
C LYS A 106 -0.39 -7.56 6.81
N ALA A 107 -1.09 -7.75 5.71
CA ALA A 107 -0.61 -7.51 4.37
C ALA A 107 -1.66 -6.73 3.57
N HIS A 108 -1.26 -5.72 2.81
CA HIS A 108 -2.16 -4.91 2.00
C HIS A 108 -1.47 -4.33 0.77
N LEU A 109 -2.23 -4.08 -0.30
CA LEU A 109 -1.71 -3.39 -1.49
C LEU A 109 -1.42 -1.93 -1.18
N VAL A 110 -0.30 -1.41 -1.65
CA VAL A 110 0.00 0.03 -1.54
C VAL A 110 -0.68 0.75 -2.69
N PHE A 111 -1.55 1.70 -2.38
CA PHE A 111 -2.10 2.58 -3.41
C PHE A 111 -1.02 3.49 -3.99
N THR A 112 -0.74 3.36 -5.28
CA THR A 112 0.17 4.26 -6.00
C THR A 112 -0.66 5.22 -6.86
N TRP A 113 -0.59 6.52 -6.55
CA TRP A 113 -1.16 7.57 -7.40
C TRP A 113 -0.39 7.58 -8.73
N LYS A 114 -1.07 7.30 -9.84
CA LYS A 114 -0.52 7.40 -11.20
C LYS A 114 -0.99 8.70 -11.85
#